data_AF-A0A067ECL7-F1
#
_entry.id   AF-A0A067ECL7-F1
#
_cell.length_a   1.000
_cell.length_b   1.000
_cell.length_c   1.000
_cell.angle_alpha   90.00
_cell.angle_beta   90.00
_cell.angle_gamma   90.00
#
_symmetry.space_group_name_H-M   'P 1'
#
loop_
_entity.id
_entity.type
_entity.pdbx_description
1 polymer ?
#
loop_
_entity_poly.entity_id
_entity_poly.type
_entity_poly.pdbx_seq_one_letter_code
_entity_poly.pdbx_strand_id
1 'polypeptide(L)'
;MFRAQRSAIEFFWIGGQQLDVLSNTFPKYGHEACPDFSEKELSVWESNILWSLQQYEDLHKPLVVWDLIGALLAFKRSIPQYVECTLLKWLSSLYLGSLSSLYLGSHVGLSMKTVLSHVSKSVSKISSRQLHLINIILRRVILAELKADQINSKLQNLEGIYGSEEEQLTVWMELLLNSEKELRERLVGFSFSAFISLGAYATSTCPQTVYWCPDGIAQMEQWVAHNHEHVRDQLKVLASEVAGSDRRSHPSKYVEEEQCTYCTASVPFDSPEVAVCRGLESSDGDNQKHKLVRCSVSMQVCPATPLWFCKCCQRWTSKLAAESLFTMPRYPDDFKSLIESSVQEETPKPFCPLCGILLQRLQPEFLLSPSPV
;
A
#
# COMPACT_ATOMS: atom_id res chain seq x y z
N MET A 1 23.08 25.72 12.12
CA MET A 1 23.19 24.58 11.19
C MET A 1 21.84 24.16 10.60
N PHE A 2 20.75 24.10 11.38
CA PHE A 2 19.38 23.78 10.90
C PHE A 2 18.75 24.77 9.89
N ARG A 3 19.11 26.06 9.90
CA ARG A 3 18.54 27.06 8.96
C ARG A 3 18.88 26.81 7.48
N ALA A 4 20.11 26.38 7.17
CA ALA A 4 20.50 26.08 5.79
C ALA A 4 19.86 24.77 5.27
N GLN A 5 19.66 23.79 6.16
CA GLN A 5 18.93 22.56 5.83
C GLN A 5 17.44 22.82 5.59
N ARG A 6 16.82 23.72 6.38
CA ARG A 6 15.43 24.14 6.19
C ARG A 6 15.20 24.76 4.81
N SER A 7 16.03 25.71 4.38
CA SER A 7 15.85 26.36 3.07
C SER A 7 16.03 25.39 1.90
N ALA A 8 16.92 24.39 2.03
CA ALA A 8 17.06 23.34 1.04
C ALA A 8 15.81 22.44 1.00
N ILE A 9 15.30 22.02 2.16
CA ILE A 9 14.08 21.20 2.27
C ILE A 9 12.86 21.97 1.74
N GLU A 10 12.69 23.24 2.13
CA GLU A 10 11.64 24.12 1.59
C GLU A 10 11.79 24.28 0.08
N PHE A 11 13.00 24.48 -0.45
CA PHE A 11 13.20 24.55 -1.89
C PHE A 11 12.81 23.24 -2.60
N PHE A 12 13.14 22.07 -2.04
CA PHE A 12 12.76 20.78 -2.61
C PHE A 12 11.25 20.50 -2.51
N TRP A 13 10.58 21.04 -1.49
CA TRP A 13 9.18 20.75 -1.21
C TRP A 13 8.22 21.74 -1.84
N ILE A 14 8.57 23.02 -1.92
CA ILE A 14 7.71 24.10 -2.45
C ILE A 14 8.34 24.83 -3.64
N GLY A 15 9.48 24.35 -4.18
CA GLY A 15 10.11 24.90 -5.39
C GLY A 15 10.61 26.34 -5.25
N GLY A 16 10.82 26.82 -4.01
CA GLY A 16 11.13 28.22 -3.75
C GLY A 16 9.94 29.18 -3.94
N GLN A 17 8.71 28.68 -4.11
CA GLN A 17 7.53 29.53 -4.12
C GLN A 17 7.30 30.07 -2.71
N GLN A 18 7.32 31.39 -2.56
CA GLN A 18 6.91 32.04 -1.33
C GLN A 18 5.39 31.84 -1.20
N LEU A 19 4.98 30.81 -0.46
CA LEU A 19 3.61 30.71 0.01
C LEU A 19 3.40 31.93 0.93
N ASP A 20 2.68 32.93 0.43
CA ASP A 20 2.07 33.91 1.32
C ASP A 20 1.29 33.09 2.33
N VAL A 21 1.74 33.13 3.58
CA VAL A 21 1.04 32.54 4.71
C VAL A 21 -0.27 33.29 4.78
N LEU A 22 -1.27 32.82 4.03
CA LEU A 22 -2.63 33.29 4.17
C LEU A 22 -2.93 33.09 5.64
N SER A 23 -3.15 34.21 6.34
CA SER A 23 -3.37 34.35 7.76
C SER A 23 -4.64 33.61 8.20
N ASN A 24 -4.64 32.29 8.06
CA ASN A 24 -5.63 31.41 8.63
C ASN A 24 -5.15 31.14 10.04
N THR A 25 -5.48 32.06 10.94
CA THR A 25 -5.31 31.88 12.38
C THR A 25 -6.18 30.69 12.78
N PHE A 26 -5.59 29.49 12.80
CA PHE A 26 -6.26 28.29 13.29
C PHE A 26 -6.51 28.42 14.80
N PRO A 27 -7.65 27.93 15.32
CA PRO A 27 -7.90 27.95 16.75
C PRO A 27 -6.89 27.04 17.45
N LYS A 28 -6.30 27.59 18.51
CA LYS A 28 -5.32 26.95 19.40
C LYS A 28 -5.86 25.62 19.92
N TYR A 29 -5.31 24.50 19.44
CA TYR A 29 -5.16 23.35 20.31
C TYR A 29 -4.00 23.67 21.24
N GLY A 30 -4.17 23.43 22.53
CA GLY A 30 -3.19 23.74 23.57
C GLY A 30 -1.88 22.99 23.34
N HIS A 31 -1.06 23.50 22.42
CA HIS A 31 0.32 23.10 22.29
C HIS A 31 1.01 23.54 23.57
N GLU A 32 1.38 22.58 24.42
CA GLU A 32 2.49 22.81 25.33
C GLU A 32 3.66 23.29 24.47
N ALA A 33 4.11 24.51 24.75
CA ALA A 33 5.12 25.18 23.94
C ALA A 33 6.38 24.30 23.91
N CYS A 34 6.67 23.71 22.75
CA CYS A 34 7.95 23.06 22.52
C CYS A 34 9.01 24.18 22.50
N PRO A 35 10.00 24.18 23.40
CA PRO A 35 10.95 25.29 23.53
C PRO A 35 11.80 25.52 22.27
N ASP A 36 11.82 24.55 21.35
CA ASP A 36 12.64 24.57 20.14
C ASP A 36 11.97 25.23 18.92
N PHE A 37 10.64 25.46 18.95
CA PHE A 37 9.91 26.00 17.79
C PHE A 37 8.90 27.09 18.17
N SER A 38 8.89 28.18 17.42
CA SER A 38 7.85 29.20 17.53
C SER A 38 6.55 28.77 16.83
N GLU A 39 5.39 29.25 17.31
CA GLU A 39 4.08 28.99 16.68
C GLU A 39 4.07 29.34 15.17
N LYS A 40 4.73 30.44 14.80
CA LYS A 40 4.84 30.89 13.41
C LYS A 40 5.62 29.89 12.55
N GLU A 41 6.69 29.30 13.10
CA GLU A 41 7.47 28.30 12.37
C GLU A 41 6.70 26.99 12.18
N LEU A 42 5.96 26.54 13.20
CA LEU A 42 5.11 25.36 13.10
C LEU A 42 4.00 25.52 12.05
N SER A 43 3.41 26.72 11.96
CA SER A 43 2.41 27.04 10.94
C SER A 43 2.98 26.99 9.53
N VAL A 44 4.19 27.54 9.31
CA VAL A 44 4.86 27.48 7.99
C VAL A 44 5.19 26.05 7.60
N TRP A 45 5.73 25.25 8.52
CA TRP A 45 5.98 23.82 8.28
C TRP A 45 4.71 23.07 7.93
N GLU A 46 3.60 23.35 8.62
CA GLU A 46 2.33 22.69 8.37
C GLU A 46 1.84 23.01 6.95
N SER A 47 1.85 24.29 6.56
CA SER A 47 1.48 24.70 5.20
C SER A 47 2.34 24.02 4.14
N ASN A 48 3.65 23.94 4.35
CA ASN A 48 4.58 23.31 3.40
C ASN A 48 4.32 21.79 3.29
N ILE A 49 4.11 21.12 4.42
CA ILE A 49 3.79 19.68 4.45
C ILE A 49 2.47 19.42 3.72
N LEU A 50 1.41 20.16 4.07
CA LEU A 50 0.08 20.00 3.46
C LEU A 50 0.12 20.26 1.94
N TRP A 51 0.79 21.32 1.52
CA TRP A 51 0.96 21.64 0.10
C TRP A 51 1.68 20.50 -0.64
N SER A 52 2.79 20.03 -0.09
CA SER A 52 3.60 18.96 -0.70
C SER A 52 2.81 17.65 -0.83
N LEU A 53 2.04 17.30 0.20
CA LEU A 53 1.16 16.13 0.21
C LEU A 53 0.04 16.23 -0.85
N GLN A 54 -0.52 17.43 -1.04
CA GLN A 54 -1.55 17.69 -2.05
C GLN A 54 -1.01 17.62 -3.48
N GLN A 55 0.25 18.00 -3.70
CA GLN A 55 0.88 17.92 -5.02
C GLN A 55 1.37 16.52 -5.39
N TYR A 56 1.24 15.51 -4.51
CA TYR A 56 1.84 14.19 -4.73
C TYR A 56 1.34 13.46 -6.00
N GLU A 57 0.12 13.76 -6.45
CA GLU A 57 -0.42 13.25 -7.72
C GLU A 57 0.26 13.85 -8.96
N ASP A 58 0.80 15.06 -8.86
CA ASP A 58 1.48 15.72 -9.98
C ASP A 58 2.85 15.07 -10.21
N LEU A 59 2.97 14.31 -11.30
CA LEU A 59 4.20 13.64 -11.70
C LEU A 59 5.34 14.62 -12.02
N HIS A 60 5.04 15.90 -12.29
CA HIS A 60 6.02 16.95 -12.53
C HIS A 60 6.55 17.59 -11.24
N LYS A 61 5.92 17.31 -10.10
CA LYS A 61 6.34 17.80 -8.77
C LYS A 61 6.61 16.63 -7.83
N PRO A 62 7.69 15.87 -8.08
CA PRO A 62 7.98 14.68 -7.31
C PRO A 62 8.27 15.03 -5.85
N LEU A 63 7.40 14.59 -4.95
CA LEU A 63 7.65 14.60 -3.52
C LEU A 63 8.81 13.65 -3.19
N VAL A 64 9.81 14.16 -2.47
CA VAL A 64 10.83 13.29 -1.86
C VAL A 64 10.22 12.63 -0.62
N VAL A 65 9.57 11.48 -0.82
CA VAL A 65 8.80 10.79 0.23
C VAL A 65 9.64 10.56 1.50
N TRP A 66 10.92 10.18 1.37
CA TRP A 66 11.77 9.92 2.54
C TRP A 66 12.10 11.16 3.35
N ASP A 67 12.21 12.33 2.72
CA ASP A 67 12.43 13.60 3.43
C ASP A 67 11.19 13.97 4.23
N LEU A 68 10.01 13.84 3.61
CA LEU A 68 8.74 14.06 4.29
C LEU A 68 8.60 13.13 5.50
N ILE A 69 8.88 11.84 5.33
CA ILE A 69 8.82 10.86 6.43
C ILE A 69 9.84 11.22 7.52
N GLY A 70 11.05 11.63 7.16
CA GLY A 70 12.07 12.07 8.11
C GLY A 70 11.63 13.27 8.94
N ALA A 71 11.03 14.27 8.29
CA ALA A 71 10.50 15.45 8.98
C ALA A 71 9.30 15.12 9.87
N LEU A 72 8.33 14.35 9.37
CA LEU A 72 7.19 13.91 10.16
C LEU A 72 7.63 13.09 11.38
N LEU A 73 8.65 12.24 11.24
CA LEU A 73 9.24 11.52 12.37
C LEU A 73 9.94 12.43 13.38
N ALA A 74 10.67 13.44 12.92
CA ALA A 74 11.30 14.43 13.79
C ALA A 74 10.24 15.19 14.59
N PHE A 75 9.18 15.68 13.94
CA PHE A 75 8.06 16.32 14.62
C PHE A 75 7.30 15.35 15.51
N LYS A 76 7.13 14.09 15.13
CA LYS A 76 6.42 13.10 15.97
C LYS A 76 7.14 12.89 17.30
N ARG A 77 8.48 12.91 17.31
CA ARG A 77 9.27 12.76 18.54
C ARG A 77 9.15 13.96 19.48
N SER A 78 9.03 15.16 18.94
CA SER A 78 9.00 16.40 19.73
C SER A 78 7.59 16.87 20.06
N ILE A 79 6.65 16.75 19.13
CA ILE A 79 5.28 17.27 19.18
C ILE A 79 4.31 16.29 18.47
N PRO A 80 4.01 15.11 19.04
CA PRO A 80 3.18 14.07 18.39
C PRO A 80 1.83 14.57 17.88
N GLN A 81 1.12 15.37 18.69
CA GLN A 81 -0.20 15.91 18.36
C GLN A 81 -0.17 16.83 17.13
N TYR A 82 0.94 17.56 16.90
CA TYR A 82 1.10 18.38 15.70
C TYR A 82 1.06 17.51 14.44
N VAL A 83 1.79 16.39 14.44
CA VAL A 83 1.81 15.45 13.32
C VAL A 83 0.44 14.85 13.07
N GLU A 84 -0.26 14.41 14.12
CA GLU A 84 -1.61 13.87 14.00
C GLU A 84 -2.59 14.89 13.43
N CYS A 85 -2.60 16.12 13.94
CA CYS A 85 -3.46 17.19 13.44
C CYS A 85 -3.16 17.54 11.97
N THR A 86 -1.88 17.67 11.60
CA THR A 86 -1.48 17.95 10.21
C THR A 86 -1.92 16.83 9.27
N LEU A 87 -1.74 15.56 9.67
CA LEU A 87 -2.19 14.42 8.87
C LEU A 87 -3.71 14.34 8.76
N LEU A 88 -4.45 14.63 9.84
CA LEU A 88 -5.92 14.68 9.79
C LEU A 88 -6.43 15.78 8.86
N LYS A 89 -5.78 16.95 8.83
CA LYS A 89 -6.09 18.02 7.86
C LYS A 89 -5.86 17.55 6.42
N TRP A 90 -4.72 16.91 6.15
CA TRP A 90 -4.43 16.36 4.83
C TRP A 90 -5.45 15.28 4.41
N LEU A 91 -5.69 14.28 5.26
CA LEU A 91 -6.65 13.21 4.98
C LEU A 91 -8.07 13.77 4.78
N SER A 92 -8.42 14.83 5.51
CA SER A 92 -9.70 15.51 5.32
C SER A 92 -9.82 16.13 3.92
N SER A 93 -8.72 16.72 3.41
CA SER A 93 -8.70 17.27 2.06
C SER A 93 -8.86 16.21 0.96
N LEU A 94 -8.41 14.97 1.19
CA LEU A 94 -8.56 13.88 0.23
C LEU A 94 -10.01 13.45 0.02
N TYR A 95 -10.84 13.48 1.08
CA TYR A 95 -12.26 13.08 0.97
C TYR A 95 -13.21 14.25 0.68
N LEU A 96 -12.91 15.46 1.17
CA LEU A 96 -13.74 16.66 0.96
C LEU A 96 -13.45 17.39 -0.36
N GLY A 97 -12.32 17.10 -1.01
CA GLY A 97 -11.87 17.84 -2.19
C GLY A 97 -11.66 19.33 -1.91
N SER A 98 -11.91 20.18 -2.91
CA SER A 98 -11.72 21.64 -2.83
C SER A 98 -12.63 22.37 -1.83
N LEU A 99 -13.63 21.69 -1.26
CA LEU A 99 -14.47 22.22 -0.17
C LEU A 99 -13.74 22.33 1.17
N SER A 100 -12.52 21.79 1.27
CA SER A 100 -11.66 21.91 2.46
C SER A 100 -11.32 23.36 2.82
N SER A 101 -11.25 24.30 1.85
CA SER A 101 -10.91 25.70 2.14
C SER A 101 -12.05 26.46 2.83
N LEU A 102 -13.31 26.09 2.55
CA LEU A 102 -14.48 26.68 3.19
C LEU A 102 -14.73 26.10 4.60
N TYR A 103 -14.46 24.81 4.80
CA TYR A 103 -14.69 24.13 6.08
C TYR A 103 -13.57 24.32 7.11
N LEU A 104 -12.34 24.67 6.69
CA LEU A 104 -11.24 24.96 7.62
C LEU A 104 -11.42 26.28 8.39
N GLY A 105 -12.29 27.19 7.90
CA GLY A 105 -12.64 28.44 8.60
C GLY A 105 -13.73 28.27 9.66
N SER A 106 -14.50 27.19 9.62
CA SER A 106 -15.54 26.86 10.62
C SER A 106 -15.28 25.47 11.19
N HIS A 107 -14.32 25.36 12.10
CA HIS A 107 -14.11 24.14 12.87
C HIS A 107 -15.34 23.86 13.77
N VAL A 108 -16.32 23.14 13.23
CA VAL A 108 -17.03 22.16 14.05
C VAL A 108 -16.06 20.99 14.20
N GLY A 109 -15.52 20.82 15.40
CA GLY A 109 -14.46 19.87 15.74
C GLY A 109 -14.86 18.42 15.48
N LEU A 110 -14.62 17.95 14.26
CA LEU A 110 -14.69 16.52 13.94
C LEU A 110 -13.58 15.81 14.72
N SER A 111 -13.97 14.82 15.52
CA SER A 111 -13.00 13.99 16.24
C SER A 111 -12.16 13.18 15.26
N MET A 112 -10.93 12.85 15.64
CA MET A 112 -10.02 11.98 14.86
C MET A 112 -10.74 10.73 14.35
N LYS A 113 -11.46 10.03 15.25
CA LYS A 113 -12.24 8.83 14.92
C LYS A 113 -13.25 9.06 13.80
N THR A 114 -13.87 10.25 13.79
CA THR A 114 -14.83 10.63 12.76
C THR A 114 -14.13 10.84 11.42
N VAL A 115 -13.05 11.62 11.37
CA VAL A 115 -12.29 11.88 10.13
C VAL A 115 -11.78 10.57 9.53
N LEU A 116 -11.10 9.74 10.33
CA LEU A 116 -10.51 8.49 9.86
C LEU A 116 -11.57 7.49 9.37
N SER A 117 -12.71 7.40 10.07
CA SER A 117 -13.86 6.58 9.61
C SER A 117 -14.38 7.05 8.24
N HIS A 118 -14.51 8.37 8.01
CA HIS A 118 -14.96 8.90 6.72
C HIS A 118 -13.98 8.62 5.59
N VAL A 119 -12.68 8.82 5.85
CA VAL A 119 -11.61 8.52 4.89
C VAL A 119 -11.61 7.02 4.58
N SER A 120 -11.70 6.18 5.61
CA SER A 120 -11.77 4.72 5.48
C SER A 120 -12.93 4.25 4.61
N LYS A 121 -14.12 4.87 4.75
CA LYS A 121 -15.27 4.60 3.87
C LYS A 121 -15.09 5.11 2.44
N SER A 122 -14.14 6.02 2.23
CA SER A 122 -13.91 6.70 0.96
C SER A 122 -12.68 6.20 0.21
N VAL A 123 -11.97 5.16 0.70
CA VAL A 123 -10.72 4.67 0.11
C VAL A 123 -10.84 4.32 -1.38
N SER A 124 -12.01 3.85 -1.84
CA SER A 124 -12.23 3.60 -3.27
C SER A 124 -12.30 4.82 -4.15
N LYS A 125 -12.49 6.01 -3.59
CA LYS A 125 -12.47 7.26 -4.35
C LYS A 125 -11.06 7.85 -4.43
N ILE A 126 -10.13 7.32 -3.65
CA ILE A 126 -8.74 7.78 -3.58
C ILE A 126 -7.92 7.03 -4.63
N SER A 127 -6.97 7.70 -5.27
CA SER A 127 -6.06 7.09 -6.24
C SER A 127 -5.14 6.05 -5.58
N SER A 128 -4.65 5.09 -6.37
CA SER A 128 -3.72 4.08 -5.86
C SER A 128 -2.44 4.72 -5.31
N ARG A 129 -1.94 5.74 -6.01
CA ARG A 129 -0.76 6.49 -5.61
C ARG A 129 -0.94 7.19 -4.25
N GLN A 130 -2.07 7.85 -3.99
CA GLN A 130 -2.37 8.42 -2.68
C GLN A 130 -2.55 7.34 -1.60
N LEU A 131 -3.22 6.23 -1.90
CA LEU A 131 -3.33 5.10 -0.96
C LEU A 131 -1.96 4.53 -0.59
N HIS A 132 -1.04 4.43 -1.55
CA HIS A 132 0.35 4.05 -1.28
C HIS A 132 1.02 5.03 -0.33
N LEU A 133 0.90 6.34 -0.55
CA LEU A 133 1.46 7.36 0.33
C LEU A 133 0.88 7.30 1.75
N ILE A 134 -0.44 7.14 1.87
CA ILE A 134 -1.11 6.90 3.16
C ILE A 134 -0.47 5.70 3.85
N ASN A 135 -0.31 4.57 3.16
CA ASN A 135 0.27 3.36 3.76
C ASN A 135 1.73 3.56 4.19
N ILE A 136 2.53 4.34 3.45
CA ILE A 136 3.89 4.69 3.86
C ILE A 136 3.86 5.49 5.15
N ILE A 137 3.07 6.58 5.20
CA ILE A 137 2.99 7.45 6.37
C ILE A 137 2.48 6.68 7.59
N LEU A 138 1.42 5.88 7.42
CA LEU A 138 0.88 5.07 8.51
C LEU A 138 1.91 4.08 9.05
N ARG A 139 2.64 3.36 8.19
CA ARG A 139 3.64 2.39 8.63
C ARG A 139 4.91 3.01 9.18
N ARG A 140 5.33 4.17 8.66
CA ARG A 140 6.64 4.76 8.96
C ARG A 140 6.62 5.90 9.94
N VAL A 141 5.47 6.54 10.13
CA VAL A 141 5.30 7.66 11.06
C VAL A 141 4.37 7.26 12.18
N ILE A 142 3.11 6.92 11.87
CA ILE A 142 2.10 6.67 12.91
C ILE A 142 2.38 5.37 13.67
N LEU A 143 2.57 4.26 12.97
CA LEU A 143 2.77 2.91 13.52
C LEU A 143 4.26 2.51 13.57
N ALA A 144 5.17 3.49 13.58
CA ALA A 144 6.61 3.26 13.46
C ALA A 144 7.21 2.38 14.57
N GLU A 145 6.55 2.34 15.74
CA GLU A 145 6.96 1.55 16.90
C GLU A 145 6.53 0.07 16.80
N LEU A 146 5.53 -0.22 15.97
CA LEU A 146 5.08 -1.59 15.74
C LEU A 146 5.99 -2.28 14.72
N LYS A 147 6.33 -3.54 14.99
CA LYS A 147 7.06 -4.35 14.02
C LYS A 147 6.17 -4.68 12.83
N ALA A 148 6.76 -4.84 11.65
CA ALA A 148 5.99 -5.09 10.43
C ALA A 148 5.20 -6.41 10.49
N ASP A 149 5.73 -7.44 11.14
CA ASP A 149 5.03 -8.70 11.38
C ASP A 149 3.79 -8.52 12.26
N GLN A 150 3.87 -7.69 13.32
CA GLN A 150 2.72 -7.34 14.17
C GLN A 150 1.62 -6.63 13.37
N ILE A 151 1.99 -5.69 12.49
CA ILE A 151 1.05 -4.99 11.62
C ILE A 151 0.43 -5.97 10.60
N ASN A 152 1.26 -6.81 9.99
CA ASN A 152 0.85 -7.70 8.89
C ASN A 152 -0.02 -8.87 9.37
N SER A 153 0.13 -9.34 10.61
CA SER A 153 -0.60 -10.49 11.14
C SER A 153 -2.02 -10.18 11.63
N LYS A 154 -2.47 -8.91 11.57
CA LYS A 154 -3.77 -8.41 12.05
C LYS A 154 -4.10 -8.80 13.51
N LEU A 155 -4.07 -7.82 14.41
CA LEU A 155 -4.79 -7.73 15.71
C LEU A 155 -4.79 -8.92 16.71
N GLN A 156 -4.04 -10.00 16.51
CA GLN A 156 -4.02 -11.11 17.49
C GLN A 156 -3.00 -10.91 18.63
N ASN A 157 -2.08 -9.94 18.54
CA ASN A 157 -0.94 -9.81 19.46
C ASN A 157 -0.76 -8.40 20.07
N LEU A 158 -1.84 -7.66 20.33
CA LEU A 158 -1.77 -6.44 21.17
C LEU A 158 -1.91 -6.81 22.65
N GLU A 159 -1.09 -7.75 23.13
CA GLU A 159 -0.91 -7.92 24.58
C GLU A 159 0.00 -6.79 25.09
N GLY A 160 -0.56 -5.84 25.84
CA GLY A 160 0.22 -4.92 26.69
C GLY A 160 0.06 -3.42 26.47
N ILE A 161 -0.77 -2.96 25.54
CA ILE A 161 -1.10 -1.52 25.43
C ILE A 161 -2.49 -1.31 26.04
N TYR A 162 -2.58 -0.91 27.31
CA TYR A 162 -3.86 -0.61 27.95
C TYR A 162 -4.12 0.90 27.95
N GLY A 163 -5.30 1.33 27.47
CA GLY A 163 -5.81 2.70 27.65
C GLY A 163 -6.26 3.41 26.37
N SER A 164 -6.44 4.74 26.44
CA SER A 164 -6.92 5.56 25.30
C SER A 164 -5.97 5.57 24.09
N GLU A 165 -4.67 5.33 24.30
CA GLU A 165 -3.67 5.23 23.22
C GLU A 165 -3.89 3.97 22.34
N GLU A 166 -4.38 2.88 22.94
CA GLU A 166 -4.74 1.65 22.22
C GLU A 166 -5.90 1.91 21.25
N GLU A 167 -6.94 2.63 21.70
CA GLU A 167 -8.08 2.97 20.85
C GLU A 167 -7.66 3.87 19.68
N GLN A 168 -6.75 4.83 19.92
CA GLN A 168 -6.23 5.69 18.86
C GLN A 168 -5.42 4.92 17.82
N LEU A 169 -4.49 4.07 18.27
CA LEU A 169 -3.70 3.19 17.39
C LEU A 169 -4.61 2.25 16.58
N THR A 170 -5.68 1.75 17.20
CA THR A 170 -6.65 0.86 16.55
C THR A 170 -7.33 1.53 15.35
N VAL A 171 -7.73 2.80 15.45
CA VAL A 171 -8.39 3.50 14.33
C VAL A 171 -7.41 3.80 13.18
N TRP A 172 -6.15 4.13 13.50
CA TRP A 172 -5.11 4.30 12.48
C TRP A 172 -4.76 2.98 11.77
N MET A 173 -4.71 1.87 12.53
CA MET A 173 -4.56 0.53 11.99
C MET A 173 -5.77 0.15 11.10
N GLU A 174 -6.98 0.45 11.57
CA GLU A 174 -8.23 0.66 10.83
C GLU A 174 -7.99 1.07 9.36
N LEU A 175 -7.57 2.32 9.23
CA LEU A 175 -7.36 2.98 7.96
C LEU A 175 -6.30 2.27 7.11
N LEU A 176 -5.19 1.83 7.72
CA LEU A 176 -4.14 1.10 7.01
C LEU A 176 -4.67 -0.21 6.41
N LEU A 177 -5.39 -1.01 7.20
CA LEU A 177 -5.90 -2.29 6.75
C LEU A 177 -6.94 -2.14 5.65
N ASN A 178 -7.81 -1.12 5.73
CA ASN A 178 -8.78 -0.82 4.69
C ASN A 178 -8.13 -0.31 3.40
N SER A 179 -7.11 0.54 3.51
CA SER A 179 -6.31 0.99 2.35
C SER A 179 -5.57 -0.18 1.69
N GLU A 180 -4.93 -1.07 2.46
CA GLU A 180 -4.26 -2.25 1.91
C GLU A 180 -5.23 -3.26 1.30
N LYS A 181 -6.43 -3.40 1.86
CA LYS A 181 -7.50 -4.22 1.29
C LYS A 181 -7.95 -3.65 -0.06
N GLU A 182 -8.22 -2.35 -0.12
CA GLU A 182 -8.61 -1.65 -1.36
C GLU A 182 -7.56 -1.81 -2.47
N LEU A 183 -6.28 -1.61 -2.17
CA LEU A 183 -5.19 -1.84 -3.13
C LEU A 183 -5.10 -3.31 -3.60
N ARG A 184 -5.39 -4.26 -2.70
CA ARG A 184 -5.43 -5.69 -3.05
C ARG A 184 -6.63 -6.01 -3.93
N GLU A 185 -7.80 -5.45 -3.68
CA GLU A 185 -8.97 -5.58 -4.55
C GLU A 185 -8.67 -5.05 -5.96
N ARG A 186 -8.00 -3.89 -6.08
CA ARG A 186 -7.57 -3.34 -7.37
C ARG A 186 -6.60 -4.26 -8.12
N LEU A 187 -5.61 -4.80 -7.41
CA LEU A 187 -4.65 -5.77 -7.96
C LEU A 187 -5.38 -7.02 -8.48
N VAL A 188 -6.29 -7.59 -7.70
CA VAL A 188 -7.03 -8.79 -8.08
C VAL A 188 -7.96 -8.51 -9.26
N GLY A 189 -8.72 -7.41 -9.22
CA GLY A 189 -9.65 -7.05 -10.30
C GLY A 189 -8.93 -6.82 -11.62
N PHE A 190 -7.80 -6.12 -11.58
CA PHE A 190 -6.96 -5.91 -12.76
C PHE A 190 -6.37 -7.22 -13.29
N SER A 191 -5.91 -8.09 -12.39
CA SER A 191 -5.33 -9.40 -12.76
C SER A 191 -6.36 -10.34 -13.39
N PHE A 192 -7.57 -10.42 -12.83
CA PHE A 192 -8.67 -11.19 -13.42
C PHE A 192 -9.07 -10.65 -14.77
N SER A 193 -9.22 -9.33 -14.89
CA SER A 193 -9.57 -8.71 -16.17
C SER A 193 -8.51 -8.97 -17.23
N ALA A 194 -7.23 -8.79 -16.89
CA ALA A 194 -6.12 -9.08 -17.79
C ALA A 194 -6.10 -10.55 -18.22
N PHE A 195 -6.36 -11.47 -17.29
CA PHE A 195 -6.43 -12.90 -17.58
C PHE A 195 -7.57 -13.26 -18.54
N ILE A 196 -8.77 -12.74 -18.30
CA ILE A 196 -9.95 -12.95 -19.17
C ILE A 196 -9.67 -12.41 -20.58
N SER A 197 -9.11 -11.20 -20.68
CA SER A 197 -8.74 -10.60 -21.97
C SER A 197 -7.70 -11.45 -22.72
N LEU A 198 -6.64 -11.92 -22.05
CA LEU A 198 -5.63 -12.79 -22.67
C LEU A 198 -6.24 -14.08 -23.24
N GLY A 199 -7.21 -14.68 -22.55
CA GLY A 199 -7.93 -15.86 -23.03
C GLY A 199 -8.72 -15.59 -24.31
N ALA A 200 -9.28 -14.39 -24.48
CA ALA A 200 -9.97 -13.98 -25.70
C ALA A 200 -8.99 -13.79 -26.89
N TYR A 201 -7.78 -13.28 -26.64
CA TYR A 201 -6.77 -13.00 -27.68
C TYR A 201 -5.91 -14.20 -28.08
N ALA A 202 -5.99 -15.35 -27.40
CA ALA A 202 -5.22 -16.56 -27.69
C ALA A 202 -5.50 -17.18 -29.09
N THR A 203 -6.48 -16.65 -29.82
CA THR A 203 -6.72 -16.93 -31.25
C THR A 203 -5.83 -16.13 -32.21
N SER A 204 -5.03 -15.17 -31.70
CA SER A 204 -4.12 -14.34 -32.48
C SER A 204 -2.67 -14.49 -31.99
N THR A 205 -1.75 -14.70 -32.92
CA THR A 205 -0.31 -14.85 -32.67
C THR A 205 0.29 -13.57 -32.09
N CYS A 206 0.36 -13.45 -30.76
CA CYS A 206 1.06 -12.35 -30.08
C CYS A 206 2.44 -12.82 -29.57
N PRO A 207 3.54 -12.11 -29.87
CA PRO A 207 4.88 -12.46 -29.40
C PRO A 207 5.01 -12.26 -27.88
N GLN A 208 5.38 -13.33 -27.18
CA GLN A 208 5.22 -13.53 -25.73
C GLN A 208 6.23 -12.80 -24.81
N THR A 209 7.13 -11.94 -25.30
CA THR A 209 8.36 -11.65 -24.54
C THR A 209 8.47 -10.27 -23.87
N VAL A 210 7.53 -9.33 -24.08
CA VAL A 210 7.68 -7.95 -23.53
C VAL A 210 6.56 -7.53 -22.57
N TYR A 211 5.40 -8.19 -22.59
CA TYR A 211 4.19 -7.70 -21.90
C TYR A 211 3.99 -8.35 -20.52
N TRP A 212 3.53 -7.54 -19.55
CA TRP A 212 3.13 -8.03 -18.24
C TRP A 212 1.98 -9.04 -18.35
N CYS A 213 2.01 -10.07 -17.49
CA CYS A 213 0.98 -11.08 -17.40
C CYS A 213 0.67 -11.38 -15.93
N PRO A 214 -0.61 -11.54 -15.55
CA PRO A 214 -0.95 -11.92 -14.18
C PRO A 214 -0.54 -13.37 -13.89
N ASP A 215 -0.05 -13.59 -12.67
CA ASP A 215 0.27 -14.89 -12.07
C ASP A 215 -0.59 -15.10 -10.80
N GLY A 216 -0.78 -16.35 -10.39
CA GLY A 216 -1.46 -16.68 -9.12
C GLY A 216 -2.97 -16.47 -9.13
N ILE A 217 -3.60 -16.63 -10.31
CA ILE A 217 -5.05 -16.47 -10.49
C ILE A 217 -5.84 -17.37 -9.54
N ALA A 218 -5.44 -18.64 -9.38
CA ALA A 218 -6.09 -19.57 -8.45
C ALA A 218 -6.02 -19.10 -6.99
N GLN A 219 -4.88 -18.55 -6.54
CA GLN A 219 -4.72 -18.00 -5.20
C GLN A 219 -5.58 -16.74 -5.01
N MET A 220 -5.70 -15.91 -6.04
CA MET A 220 -6.59 -14.74 -6.00
C MET A 220 -8.07 -15.14 -5.94
N GLU A 221 -8.51 -16.19 -6.65
CA GLU A 221 -9.87 -16.74 -6.52
C GLU A 221 -10.13 -17.25 -5.11
N GLN A 222 -9.18 -18.00 -4.53
CA GLN A 222 -9.25 -18.43 -3.14
C GLN A 222 -9.34 -17.22 -2.20
N TRP A 223 -8.56 -16.16 -2.43
CA TRP A 223 -8.65 -14.93 -1.64
C TRP A 223 -10.04 -14.27 -1.73
N VAL A 224 -10.64 -14.19 -2.91
CA VAL A 224 -12.01 -13.66 -3.10
C VAL A 224 -13.03 -14.53 -2.36
N ALA A 225 -12.90 -15.86 -2.44
CA ALA A 225 -13.78 -16.79 -1.73
C ALA A 225 -13.70 -16.64 -0.21
N HIS A 226 -12.49 -16.56 0.36
CA HIS A 226 -12.29 -16.34 1.80
C HIS A 226 -12.80 -14.98 2.29
N ASN A 227 -12.94 -13.99 1.39
CA ASN A 227 -13.37 -12.64 1.72
C ASN A 227 -14.75 -12.30 1.10
N HIS A 228 -15.55 -13.31 0.76
CA HIS A 228 -16.76 -13.16 -0.05
C HIS A 228 -17.75 -12.10 0.48
N GLU A 229 -17.94 -12.00 1.79
CA GLU A 229 -18.86 -11.02 2.40
C GLU A 229 -18.32 -9.58 2.37
N HIS A 230 -17.01 -9.42 2.15
CA HIS A 230 -16.32 -8.15 2.30
C HIS A 230 -15.78 -7.58 0.99
N VAL A 231 -15.65 -8.39 -0.06
CA VAL A 231 -15.25 -7.94 -1.39
C VAL A 231 -16.43 -7.38 -2.18
N ARG A 232 -16.14 -6.45 -3.09
CA ARG A 232 -17.14 -5.83 -3.98
C ARG A 232 -17.72 -6.83 -4.97
N ASP A 233 -18.98 -6.63 -5.34
CA ASP A 233 -19.70 -7.57 -6.21
C ASP A 233 -19.07 -7.71 -7.60
N GLN A 234 -18.52 -6.62 -8.14
CA GLN A 234 -17.77 -6.68 -9.40
C GLN A 234 -16.62 -7.70 -9.35
N LEU A 235 -15.92 -7.80 -8.21
CA LEU A 235 -14.81 -8.74 -8.07
C LEU A 235 -15.29 -10.19 -8.02
N LYS A 236 -16.48 -10.42 -7.45
CA LYS A 236 -17.15 -11.74 -7.44
C LYS A 236 -17.57 -12.16 -8.84
N VAL A 237 -18.08 -11.21 -9.63
CA VAL A 237 -18.42 -11.44 -11.05
C VAL A 237 -17.18 -11.81 -11.83
N LEU A 238 -16.08 -11.04 -11.70
CA LEU A 238 -14.81 -11.36 -12.36
C LEU A 238 -14.27 -12.72 -11.94
N ALA A 239 -14.29 -13.07 -10.65
CA ALA A 239 -13.87 -14.39 -10.18
C ALA A 239 -14.72 -15.52 -10.80
N SER A 240 -16.03 -15.33 -10.93
CA SER A 240 -16.93 -16.33 -11.55
C SER A 240 -16.64 -16.51 -13.04
N GLU A 241 -16.31 -15.43 -13.76
CA GLU A 241 -15.90 -15.48 -15.16
C GLU A 241 -14.55 -16.18 -15.35
N VAL A 242 -13.58 -15.92 -14.46
CA VAL A 242 -12.30 -16.64 -14.44
C VAL A 242 -12.53 -18.13 -14.23
N ALA A 243 -13.37 -18.51 -13.26
CA ALA A 243 -13.68 -19.91 -12.97
C ALA A 243 -14.34 -20.62 -14.17
N GLY A 244 -15.18 -19.92 -14.93
CA GLY A 244 -15.84 -20.41 -16.14
C GLY A 244 -15.02 -20.34 -17.42
N SER A 245 -13.88 -19.63 -17.40
CA SER A 245 -12.94 -19.59 -18.53
C SER A 245 -12.23 -20.94 -18.68
N ASP A 246 -11.84 -21.31 -19.91
CA ASP A 246 -11.19 -22.60 -20.13
C ASP A 246 -9.82 -22.65 -19.44
N ARG A 247 -9.80 -23.22 -18.23
CA ARG A 247 -8.62 -23.42 -17.37
C ARG A 247 -7.50 -24.17 -18.09
N ARG A 248 -7.80 -24.89 -19.18
CA ARG A 248 -6.84 -25.63 -20.01
C ARG A 248 -6.06 -24.76 -20.99
N SER A 249 -6.49 -23.52 -21.25
CA SER A 249 -5.78 -22.59 -22.14
C SER A 249 -4.48 -22.05 -21.51
N HIS A 250 -4.39 -22.00 -20.18
CA HIS A 250 -3.23 -21.48 -19.44
C HIS A 250 -2.88 -22.32 -18.19
N PRO A 251 -2.51 -23.61 -18.34
CA PRO A 251 -2.29 -24.54 -17.22
C PRO A 251 -1.14 -24.12 -16.29
N SER A 252 -0.15 -23.35 -16.77
CA SER A 252 0.94 -22.85 -15.92
C SER A 252 0.54 -21.72 -14.98
N LYS A 253 -0.60 -21.06 -15.22
CA LYS A 253 -1.07 -19.90 -14.44
C LYS A 253 -2.12 -20.26 -13.38
N TYR A 254 -2.57 -21.51 -13.41
CA TYR A 254 -3.67 -22.02 -12.58
C TYR A 254 -3.18 -23.23 -11.77
N VAL A 255 -2.42 -22.94 -10.70
CA VAL A 255 -1.94 -23.95 -9.75
C VAL A 255 -2.80 -23.85 -8.50
N GLU A 256 -3.80 -24.73 -8.35
CA GLU A 256 -4.68 -24.73 -7.17
C GLU A 256 -3.98 -25.27 -5.91
N GLU A 257 -3.13 -26.28 -6.07
CA GLU A 257 -2.39 -26.92 -4.98
C GLU A 257 -0.93 -26.49 -4.97
N GLU A 258 -0.55 -25.72 -3.96
CA GLU A 258 0.85 -25.29 -3.77
C GLU A 258 1.63 -26.30 -2.93
N GLN A 259 2.94 -26.37 -3.18
CA GLN A 259 3.84 -27.26 -2.47
C GLN A 259 4.90 -26.48 -1.70
N CYS A 260 5.33 -27.05 -0.58
CA CYS A 260 6.41 -26.51 0.23
C CYS A 260 7.74 -26.61 -0.52
N THR A 261 8.48 -25.52 -0.60
CA THR A 261 9.82 -25.49 -1.21
C THR A 261 10.86 -26.32 -0.47
N TYR A 262 10.61 -26.66 0.80
CA TYR A 262 11.55 -27.42 1.64
C TYR A 262 11.21 -28.90 1.74
N CYS A 263 9.94 -29.25 1.91
CA CYS A 263 9.52 -30.64 2.13
C CYS A 263 8.49 -31.17 1.14
N THR A 264 8.14 -30.42 0.10
CA THR A 264 7.16 -30.79 -0.95
C THR A 264 5.72 -31.05 -0.48
N ALA A 265 5.47 -31.04 0.84
CA ALA A 265 4.14 -31.16 1.42
C ALA A 265 3.19 -30.06 0.91
N SER A 266 1.90 -30.38 0.83
CA SER A 266 0.89 -29.42 0.39
C SER A 266 0.80 -28.20 1.30
N VAL A 267 0.50 -27.06 0.69
CA VAL A 267 0.39 -25.76 1.34
C VAL A 267 -1.02 -25.21 1.11
N PRO A 268 -1.88 -25.18 2.14
CA PRO A 268 -3.20 -24.56 2.02
C PRO A 268 -3.09 -23.04 1.86
N PHE A 269 -4.15 -22.46 1.31
CA PHE A 269 -4.31 -21.00 1.23
C PHE A 269 -5.11 -20.50 2.42
N ASP A 270 -4.41 -20.20 3.52
CA ASP A 270 -5.03 -19.65 4.74
C ASP A 270 -4.90 -18.12 4.82
N SER A 271 -3.88 -17.56 4.16
CA SER A 271 -3.55 -16.13 4.20
C SER A 271 -2.86 -15.72 2.91
N PRO A 272 -3.06 -14.48 2.42
CA PRO A 272 -2.37 -13.97 1.23
C PRO A 272 -0.89 -13.58 1.48
N GLU A 273 -0.43 -13.57 2.74
CA GLU A 273 0.91 -13.07 3.10
C GLU A 273 1.87 -14.16 3.57
N VAL A 274 1.36 -15.15 4.30
CA VAL A 274 2.13 -16.21 4.96
C VAL A 274 1.42 -17.53 4.69
N ALA A 275 2.19 -18.59 4.53
CA ALA A 275 1.65 -19.94 4.45
C ALA A 275 2.38 -20.86 5.42
N VAL A 276 1.73 -21.95 5.83
CA VAL A 276 2.35 -23.01 6.62
C VAL A 276 2.06 -24.33 5.92
N CYS A 277 3.09 -25.12 5.59
CA CYS A 277 2.86 -26.41 4.96
C CYS A 277 2.25 -27.43 5.94
N ARG A 278 1.59 -28.46 5.40
CA ARG A 278 1.01 -29.52 6.24
C ARG A 278 2.04 -30.39 6.96
N GLY A 279 3.31 -30.35 6.54
CA GLY A 279 4.37 -31.25 6.99
C GLY A 279 4.29 -32.60 6.26
N LEU A 280 5.37 -33.38 6.35
CA LEU A 280 5.36 -34.79 5.94
C LEU A 280 5.20 -35.63 7.20
N GLU A 281 4.24 -36.56 7.19
CA GLU A 281 4.07 -37.51 8.28
C GLU A 281 5.37 -38.34 8.42
N SER A 282 6.10 -38.11 9.50
CA SER A 282 7.27 -38.91 9.86
C SER A 282 6.84 -40.07 10.76
N SER A 283 7.52 -41.22 10.63
CA SER A 283 7.29 -42.40 11.47
C SER A 283 7.52 -42.15 12.96
N ASP A 284 8.24 -41.09 13.30
CA ASP A 284 8.62 -40.71 14.66
C ASP A 284 7.65 -39.68 15.30
N GLY A 285 6.57 -39.33 14.60
CA GLY A 285 5.51 -38.45 15.12
C GLY A 285 5.84 -36.95 15.13
N ASP A 286 7.06 -36.55 14.74
CA ASP A 286 7.45 -35.15 14.64
C ASP A 286 7.16 -34.61 13.24
N ASN A 287 6.01 -33.93 13.11
CA ASN A 287 5.49 -33.44 11.83
C ASN A 287 6.02 -32.01 11.58
N GLN A 288 7.23 -31.90 11.05
CA GLN A 288 7.88 -30.59 10.82
C GLN A 288 7.12 -29.77 9.76
N LYS A 289 6.53 -28.65 10.21
CA LYS A 289 5.86 -27.68 9.35
C LYS A 289 6.76 -26.48 9.08
N HIS A 290 6.77 -26.01 7.85
CA HIS A 290 7.56 -24.87 7.42
C HIS A 290 6.68 -23.65 7.24
N LYS A 291 7.10 -22.51 7.83
CA LYS A 291 6.51 -21.20 7.56
C LYS A 291 7.11 -20.66 6.25
N LEU A 292 6.24 -20.30 5.32
CA LEU A 292 6.56 -19.83 3.98
C LEU A 292 6.02 -18.41 3.80
N VAL A 293 6.63 -17.64 2.90
CA VAL A 293 6.15 -16.30 2.53
C VAL A 293 5.42 -16.37 1.20
N ARG A 294 4.34 -15.60 1.06
CA ARG A 294 3.63 -15.45 -0.21
C ARG A 294 4.01 -14.16 -0.90
N CYS A 295 3.95 -14.16 -2.22
CA CYS A 295 4.19 -13.00 -3.05
C CYS A 295 3.02 -12.02 -2.91
N SER A 296 3.27 -10.78 -2.49
CA SER A 296 2.19 -9.78 -2.38
C SER A 296 1.53 -9.37 -3.70
N VAL A 297 2.06 -9.83 -4.85
CA VAL A 297 1.48 -9.59 -6.19
C VAL A 297 0.64 -10.79 -6.63
N SER A 298 1.20 -12.00 -6.66
CA SER A 298 0.48 -13.20 -7.13
C SER A 298 -0.24 -13.98 -6.02
N MET A 299 0.00 -13.66 -4.76
CA MET A 299 -0.42 -14.42 -3.57
C MET A 299 0.09 -15.87 -3.51
N GLN A 300 0.96 -16.27 -4.43
CA GLN A 300 1.57 -17.60 -4.44
C GLN A 300 2.72 -17.71 -3.43
N VAL A 301 2.97 -18.92 -2.95
CA VAL A 301 4.19 -19.26 -2.19
C VAL A 301 5.40 -18.85 -3.02
N CYS A 302 6.26 -18.05 -2.39
CA CYS A 302 7.49 -17.60 -3.02
C CYS A 302 8.45 -18.78 -3.26
N PRO A 303 9.14 -18.83 -4.41
CA PRO A 303 10.28 -19.73 -4.59
C PRO A 303 11.43 -19.32 -3.66
N ALA A 304 12.46 -20.15 -3.55
CA ALA A 304 13.62 -19.88 -2.71
C ALA A 304 14.32 -18.55 -3.07
N THR A 305 14.59 -18.31 -4.35
CA THR A 305 15.17 -17.08 -4.93
C THR A 305 14.95 -17.05 -6.44
N PRO A 306 14.99 -15.89 -7.12
CA PRO A 306 15.17 -14.54 -6.58
C PRO A 306 13.87 -13.94 -6.01
N LEU A 307 14.00 -13.13 -4.97
CA LEU A 307 12.88 -12.42 -4.34
C LEU A 307 13.17 -10.92 -4.22
N TRP A 308 12.09 -10.16 -4.29
CA TRP A 308 12.05 -8.73 -4.03
C TRP A 308 11.46 -8.47 -2.66
N PHE A 309 12.01 -7.49 -1.95
CA PHE A 309 11.61 -7.13 -0.60
C PHE A 309 11.20 -5.66 -0.51
N CYS A 310 10.07 -5.38 0.12
CA CYS A 310 9.68 -4.02 0.42
C CYS A 310 10.26 -3.60 1.77
N LYS A 311 11.20 -2.63 1.77
CA LYS A 311 11.72 -2.08 3.03
C LYS A 311 10.62 -1.51 3.94
N CYS A 312 9.48 -1.06 3.39
CA CYS A 312 8.39 -0.41 4.12
C CYS A 312 7.49 -1.37 4.89
N CYS A 313 6.79 -2.27 4.19
CA CYS A 313 5.87 -3.23 4.81
C CYS A 313 6.52 -4.59 5.12
N GLN A 314 7.80 -4.77 4.77
CA GLN A 314 8.57 -6.00 4.95
C GLN A 314 7.95 -7.23 4.29
N ARG A 315 7.18 -7.02 3.21
CA ARG A 315 6.60 -8.10 2.42
C ARG A 315 7.47 -8.45 1.22
N TRP A 316 7.31 -9.69 0.77
CA TRP A 316 8.07 -10.29 -0.31
C TRP A 316 7.26 -10.37 -1.59
N THR A 317 7.93 -10.27 -2.73
CA THR A 317 7.32 -10.51 -4.04
C THR A 317 8.28 -11.31 -4.92
N SER A 318 7.78 -12.33 -5.60
CA SER A 318 8.49 -13.07 -6.65
C SER A 318 8.14 -12.57 -8.04
N LYS A 319 6.98 -11.90 -8.17
CA LYS A 319 6.45 -11.29 -9.39
C LYS A 319 6.27 -9.78 -9.20
N LEU A 320 6.31 -9.04 -10.31
CA LEU A 320 6.12 -7.59 -10.33
C LEU A 320 4.71 -7.25 -10.77
N ALA A 321 4.14 -6.17 -10.22
CA ALA A 321 2.83 -5.68 -10.61
C ALA A 321 2.90 -4.83 -11.88
N ALA A 322 1.79 -4.74 -12.60
CA ALA A 322 1.62 -3.85 -13.75
C ALA A 322 1.70 -2.37 -13.34
N GLU A 323 2.17 -1.52 -14.24
CA GLU A 323 2.22 -0.07 -14.05
C GLU A 323 0.85 0.52 -13.70
N SER A 324 -0.20 0.06 -14.37
CA SER A 324 -1.57 0.52 -14.16
C SER A 324 -2.04 0.42 -12.70
N LEU A 325 -1.54 -0.53 -11.92
CA LEU A 325 -1.88 -0.64 -10.50
C LEU A 325 -1.52 0.65 -9.71
N PHE A 326 -0.45 1.32 -10.09
CA PHE A 326 0.11 2.47 -9.38
C PHE A 326 -0.51 3.81 -9.83
N THR A 327 -1.24 3.82 -10.94
CA THR A 327 -1.79 5.04 -11.55
C THR A 327 -3.32 5.10 -11.56
N MET A 328 -4.01 4.06 -11.08
CA MET A 328 -5.49 4.07 -11.00
C MET A 328 -5.99 5.27 -10.19
N PRO A 329 -6.86 6.13 -10.77
CA PRO A 329 -7.32 7.36 -10.11
C PRO A 329 -8.34 7.08 -9.00
N ARG A 330 -9.03 5.93 -9.07
CA ARG A 330 -10.01 5.44 -8.10
C ARG A 330 -10.23 3.94 -8.35
N TYR A 331 -11.05 3.31 -7.52
CA TYR A 331 -11.55 1.97 -7.80
C TYR A 331 -12.27 1.97 -9.16
N PRO A 332 -11.89 1.10 -10.10
CA PRO A 332 -12.47 1.09 -11.44
C PRO A 332 -13.96 0.72 -11.41
N ASP A 333 -14.79 1.46 -12.15
CA ASP A 333 -16.19 1.07 -12.34
C ASP A 333 -16.28 -0.17 -13.25
N ASP A 334 -15.36 -0.32 -14.20
CA ASP A 334 -15.16 -1.50 -15.04
C ASP A 334 -13.66 -1.78 -15.28
N PHE A 335 -13.16 -2.91 -14.74
CA PHE A 335 -11.78 -3.34 -14.97
C PHE A 335 -11.49 -3.72 -16.42
N LYS A 336 -12.49 -4.20 -17.18
CA LYS A 336 -12.30 -4.64 -18.57
C LYS A 336 -11.98 -3.47 -19.47
N SER A 337 -12.70 -2.36 -19.31
CA SER A 337 -12.43 -1.11 -20.03
C SER A 337 -10.99 -0.60 -19.84
N LEU A 338 -10.40 -0.78 -18.65
CA LEU A 338 -9.01 -0.40 -18.39
C LEU A 338 -8.04 -1.22 -19.23
N ILE A 339 -8.24 -2.55 -19.27
CA ILE A 339 -7.41 -3.45 -20.06
C ILE A 339 -7.56 -3.15 -21.54
N GLU A 340 -8.77 -2.99 -22.07
CA GLU A 340 -9.01 -2.69 -23.50
C GLU A 340 -8.29 -1.43 -23.97
N SER A 341 -8.12 -0.44 -23.09
CA SER A 341 -7.34 0.77 -23.37
C SER A 341 -5.82 0.60 -23.25
N SER A 342 -5.34 -0.47 -22.58
CA SER A 342 -3.92 -0.69 -22.23
C SER A 342 -3.29 -1.97 -22.78
N VAL A 343 -4.04 -2.81 -23.53
CA VAL A 343 -3.70 -4.21 -23.92
C VAL A 343 -2.29 -4.40 -24.51
N GLN A 344 -1.64 -3.36 -25.02
CA GLN A 344 -0.38 -3.49 -25.75
C GLN A 344 0.86 -2.88 -25.08
N GLU A 345 0.82 -2.32 -23.86
CA GLU A 345 2.01 -1.65 -23.27
C GLU A 345 2.21 -1.81 -21.74
N GLU A 346 1.54 -2.75 -21.08
CA GLU A 346 1.72 -2.92 -19.63
C GLU A 346 3.15 -3.40 -19.28
N THR A 347 3.88 -2.55 -18.55
CA THR A 347 5.23 -2.87 -18.08
C THR A 347 5.23 -3.29 -16.60
N PRO A 348 5.96 -4.35 -16.22
CA PRO A 348 6.15 -4.68 -14.81
C PRO A 348 6.97 -3.60 -14.10
N LYS A 349 6.50 -3.13 -12.95
CA LYS A 349 7.23 -2.17 -12.11
C LYS A 349 7.79 -2.82 -10.85
N PRO A 350 9.04 -2.50 -10.45
CA PRO A 350 9.63 -2.99 -9.21
C PRO A 350 9.12 -2.23 -7.97
N PHE A 351 7.82 -1.92 -7.90
CA PHE A 351 7.20 -1.23 -6.77
C PHE A 351 6.35 -2.19 -5.94
N CYS A 352 6.33 -1.99 -4.62
CA CYS A 352 5.47 -2.76 -3.73
C CYS A 352 3.99 -2.46 -4.02
N PRO A 353 3.13 -3.45 -4.26
CA PRO A 353 1.71 -3.20 -4.59
C PRO A 353 0.92 -2.53 -3.46
N LEU A 354 1.42 -2.57 -2.22
CA LEU A 354 0.74 -2.03 -1.04
C LEU A 354 1.34 -0.72 -0.52
N CYS A 355 2.56 -0.38 -0.92
CA CYS A 355 3.25 0.83 -0.43
C CYS A 355 3.81 1.71 -1.55
N GLY A 356 3.80 1.29 -2.82
CA GLY A 356 4.37 2.05 -3.94
C GLY A 356 5.89 2.27 -3.90
N ILE A 357 6.58 1.86 -2.83
CA ILE A 357 8.04 1.99 -2.68
C ILE A 357 8.77 0.99 -3.57
N LEU A 358 9.88 1.45 -4.15
CA LEU A 358 10.85 0.63 -4.87
C LEU A 358 11.32 -0.57 -4.02
N LEU A 359 11.07 -1.75 -4.57
CA LEU A 359 11.47 -3.03 -4.00
C LEU A 359 12.98 -3.21 -4.12
N GLN A 360 13.58 -3.83 -3.12
CA GLN A 360 14.99 -4.19 -3.11
C GLN A 360 15.15 -5.66 -3.48
N ARG A 361 16.08 -5.97 -4.38
CA ARG A 361 16.47 -7.36 -4.66
C ARG A 361 17.36 -7.85 -3.54
N LEU A 362 16.99 -8.97 -2.93
CA LEU A 362 17.91 -9.72 -2.08
C LEU A 362 18.66 -10.69 -3.01
N GLN A 363 19.72 -10.23 -3.67
CA GLN A 363 20.68 -11.12 -4.31
C GLN A 363 21.87 -11.30 -3.37
N PRO A 364 22.35 -12.54 -3.15
CA PRO A 364 23.65 -12.75 -2.54
C PRO A 364 24.71 -11.96 -3.32
N GLU A 365 25.63 -11.29 -2.62
CA GLU A 365 26.62 -10.41 -3.23
C GLU A 365 27.45 -11.08 -4.35
N PHE A 366 27.64 -12.40 -4.27
CA PHE A 366 28.37 -13.18 -5.28
C PHE A 366 27.64 -13.36 -6.63
N LEU A 367 26.34 -13.02 -6.71
CA LEU A 367 25.55 -13.04 -7.95
C LEU A 367 25.39 -11.64 -8.57
N LEU A 368 25.85 -10.58 -7.90
CA LEU A 368 25.87 -9.24 -8.46
C LEU A 368 27.06 -9.16 -9.43
N SER A 369 26.76 -9.08 -10.73
CA SER A 369 27.79 -8.74 -11.71
C SER A 369 28.39 -7.38 -11.34
N PRO A 370 29.73 -7.22 -11.32
CA PRO A 370 30.37 -5.93 -11.07
C PRO A 370 30.14 -4.92 -12.20
N SER A 371 29.46 -5.30 -13.28
CA SER A 371 29.09 -4.38 -14.35
C SER A 371 27.82 -3.60 -14.00
N PRO A 372 27.87 -2.25 -13.98
CA PRO A 372 26.67 -1.43 -13.80
C PRO A 372 25.70 -1.63 -14.97
N VAL A 373 24.40 -1.70 -14.64
CA VAL A 373 23.28 -1.71 -15.61
C VAL A 373 23.03 -0.30 -16.12
#